data_AF-A0A1B6IGX6-F1
#
_entry.id   AF-A0A1B6IGX6-F1
#
_cell.length_a   1.000
_cell.length_b   1.000
_cell.length_c   1.000
_cell.angle_alpha   90.00
_cell.angle_beta   90.00
_cell.angle_gamma   90.00
#
_symmetry.space_group_name_H-M   'P 1'
#
loop_
_entity.id
_entity.type
_entity.pdbx_description
1 polymer ?
#
loop_
_entity_poly.entity_id
_entity_poly.type
_entity_poly.pdbx_seq_one_letter_code
_entity_poly.pdbx_strand_id
1 'polypeptide(L)'
;MWIGLFLFAFTVTRLQKVAGECSKQDYQYCVRLADPLLKDPQLIYPDKQDDIEHVCRSWSLFVDCVKKYTEKCFTDIRRQEFNKAVESPVDSIHQLCTVPQYQSEYLKHATCMKATLTKDSHCGRHYRNLAAQVSGDAGRAAICCSHHRFRECVLDRTRNTCDPEAGPFSRQILDK
;
A
#
# COMPACT_ATOMS: atom_id res chain seq x y z
N MET A 1 36.98 46.25 47.52
CA MET A 1 37.72 45.86 46.30
C MET A 1 38.21 44.44 46.55
N TRP A 2 37.68 43.35 46.00
CA TRP A 2 37.08 43.08 44.69
C TRP A 2 35.86 42.15 44.80
N ILE A 3 34.83 42.47 44.02
CA ILE A 3 33.70 41.63 43.67
C ILE A 3 34.20 40.62 42.61
N GLY A 4 33.93 39.34 42.79
CA GLY A 4 34.33 38.26 41.89
C GLY A 4 33.29 37.17 41.78
N LEU A 5 32.03 37.56 41.63
CA LEU A 5 30.95 36.76 41.05
C LEU A 5 31.41 36.20 39.70
N PHE A 6 31.41 34.89 39.53
CA PHE A 6 31.02 34.19 38.29
C PHE A 6 31.02 32.70 38.67
N LEU A 7 29.94 32.21 39.30
CA LEU A 7 28.91 31.48 38.58
C LEU A 7 29.52 30.59 37.50
N PHE A 8 30.21 29.52 37.92
CA PHE A 8 30.32 28.31 37.11
C PHE A 8 28.91 27.73 36.99
N ALA A 9 28.12 28.35 36.11
CA ALA A 9 26.92 27.77 35.58
C ALA A 9 27.36 26.47 34.89
N PHE A 10 27.15 25.35 35.58
CA PHE A 10 27.07 24.04 34.96
C PHE A 10 26.01 24.17 33.86
N THR A 11 26.48 24.45 32.64
CA THR A 11 25.67 24.38 31.44
C THR A 11 25.39 22.90 31.24
N VAL A 12 24.31 22.44 31.86
CA VAL A 12 23.67 21.18 31.49
C VAL A 12 23.22 21.37 30.04
N THR A 13 24.10 21.01 29.12
CA THR A 13 23.76 20.82 27.72
C THR A 13 22.73 19.70 27.72
N ARG A 14 21.44 20.07 27.65
CA ARG A 14 20.41 19.13 27.27
C ARG A 14 20.87 18.54 25.95
N LEU A 15 21.24 17.26 25.94
CA LEU A 15 21.21 16.46 24.73
C LEU A 15 19.78 16.57 24.22
N GLN A 16 19.53 17.52 23.32
CA GLN A 16 18.35 17.51 22.49
C GLN A 16 18.44 16.19 21.74
N LYS A 17 17.64 15.22 22.17
CA LYS A 17 17.34 14.05 21.38
C LYS A 17 16.86 14.62 20.05
N VAL A 18 17.71 14.54 19.02
CA VAL A 18 17.34 14.94 17.67
C VAL A 18 16.28 13.92 17.26
N ALA A 19 15.03 14.19 17.64
CA ALA A 19 13.87 13.54 17.05
C ALA A 19 13.93 13.97 15.60
N GLY A 20 14.54 13.15 14.75
CA GLY A 20 14.83 13.54 13.38
C GLY A 20 13.56 14.09 12.73
N GLU A 21 13.66 15.27 12.14
CA GLU A 21 12.51 16.03 11.66
C GLU A 21 11.64 15.16 10.75
N CYS A 22 10.33 15.15 11.01
CA CYS A 22 9.37 14.40 10.22
C CYS A 22 9.02 15.22 8.98
N SER A 23 9.67 14.92 7.86
CA SER A 23 9.48 15.68 6.63
C SER A 23 8.46 15.03 5.69
N LYS A 24 7.80 15.85 4.87
CA LYS A 24 6.98 15.35 3.76
C LYS A 24 7.81 14.52 2.76
N GLN A 25 9.10 14.81 2.65
CA GLN A 25 10.02 14.12 1.74
C GLN A 25 10.29 12.68 2.19
N ASP A 26 10.44 12.44 3.50
CA ASP A 26 10.61 11.08 4.04
C ASP A 26 9.38 10.21 3.75
N TYR A 27 8.19 10.78 3.95
CA TYR A 27 6.95 10.09 3.61
C TYR A 27 6.86 9.80 2.11
N GLN A 28 7.16 10.79 1.25
CA GLN A 28 7.15 10.62 -0.20
C GLN A 28 8.16 9.58 -0.68
N TYR A 29 9.33 9.48 -0.03
CA TYR A 29 10.30 8.44 -0.32
C TYR A 29 9.69 7.05 -0.08
N CYS A 30 9.05 6.83 1.08
CA CYS A 30 8.39 5.56 1.34
C CYS A 30 7.28 5.25 0.32
N VAL A 31 6.42 6.23 0.00
CA VAL A 31 5.33 6.03 -0.98
C VAL A 31 5.86 5.63 -2.36
N ARG A 32 6.99 6.20 -2.81
CA ARG A 32 7.59 5.84 -4.11
C ARG A 32 8.08 4.39 -4.19
N LEU A 33 8.34 3.72 -3.06
CA LEU A 33 8.72 2.30 -3.06
C LEU A 33 7.57 1.41 -3.55
N ALA A 34 6.32 1.89 -3.47
CA ALA A 34 5.15 1.18 -3.99
C ALA A 34 4.91 1.41 -5.49
N ASP A 35 5.66 2.30 -6.16
CA ASP A 35 5.46 2.61 -7.58
C ASP A 35 5.40 1.38 -8.49
N PRO A 36 6.30 0.38 -8.36
CA PRO A 36 6.24 -0.83 -9.19
C PRO A 36 4.90 -1.58 -9.02
N LEU A 37 4.39 -1.65 -7.80
CA LEU A 37 3.15 -2.35 -7.44
C LEU A 37 1.88 -1.65 -7.97
N LEU A 38 2.00 -0.40 -8.42
CA LEU A 38 0.90 0.43 -8.90
C LEU A 38 1.00 0.75 -10.39
N LYS A 39 2.16 0.54 -11.01
CA LYS A 39 2.44 0.98 -12.39
C LYS A 39 2.82 -0.17 -13.32
N ASP A 40 3.41 -1.25 -12.81
CA ASP A 40 3.78 -2.41 -13.61
C ASP A 40 2.61 -3.40 -13.68
N PRO A 41 2.00 -3.65 -14.87
CA PRO A 41 0.93 -4.62 -15.02
C PRO A 41 1.28 -6.03 -14.54
N GLN A 42 2.57 -6.40 -14.52
CA GLN A 42 3.01 -7.69 -13.99
C GLN A 42 2.92 -7.76 -12.47
N LEU A 43 3.13 -6.64 -11.77
CA LEU A 43 3.17 -6.58 -10.31
C LEU A 43 1.87 -6.08 -9.68
N ILE A 44 1.05 -5.35 -10.44
CA ILE A 44 -0.30 -4.92 -10.02
C ILE A 44 -1.17 -6.14 -9.69
N TYR A 45 -1.03 -7.19 -10.50
CA TYR A 45 -1.73 -8.45 -10.29
C TYR A 45 -0.88 -9.60 -10.85
N PRO A 46 0.03 -10.16 -10.03
CA PRO A 46 0.97 -11.18 -10.48
C PRO A 46 0.24 -12.48 -10.84
N ASP A 47 0.54 -13.07 -11.99
CA ASP A 47 -0.03 -14.35 -12.44
C ASP A 47 1.02 -15.45 -12.56
N LYS A 48 2.23 -15.19 -12.04
CA LYS A 48 3.37 -16.10 -12.02
C LYS A 48 4.01 -16.09 -10.65
N GLN A 49 4.63 -17.20 -10.29
CA GLN A 49 5.33 -17.34 -9.02
C GLN A 49 6.42 -16.28 -8.84
N ASP A 50 7.27 -16.08 -9.85
CA ASP A 50 8.36 -15.11 -9.82
C ASP A 50 7.86 -13.66 -9.63
N ASP A 51 6.71 -13.34 -10.22
CA ASP A 51 6.07 -12.03 -10.07
C ASP A 51 5.54 -11.85 -8.64
N ILE A 52 4.98 -12.91 -8.03
CA ILE A 52 4.53 -12.88 -6.62
C ILE A 52 5.74 -12.64 -5.70
N GLU A 53 6.86 -13.33 -5.91
CA GLU A 53 8.05 -13.10 -5.11
C GLU A 53 8.56 -11.65 -5.22
N HIS A 54 8.48 -11.06 -6.41
CA HIS A 54 8.81 -9.66 -6.60
C HIS A 54 7.83 -8.74 -5.83
N VAL A 55 6.52 -8.99 -5.93
CA VAL A 55 5.51 -8.26 -5.15
C VAL A 55 5.83 -8.33 -3.66
N CYS A 56 6.14 -9.52 -3.13
CA CYS A 56 6.43 -9.71 -1.72
C CYS A 56 7.67 -8.95 -1.24
N ARG A 57 8.76 -8.97 -2.03
CA ARG A 57 9.98 -8.20 -1.70
C ARG A 57 9.72 -6.70 -1.71
N SER A 58 9.08 -6.19 -2.77
CA SER A 58 8.77 -4.76 -2.92
C SER A 58 7.80 -4.28 -1.84
N TRP A 59 6.80 -5.09 -1.50
CA TRP A 59 5.83 -4.80 -0.44
C TRP A 59 6.50 -4.72 0.93
N SER A 60 7.40 -5.65 1.26
CA SER A 60 8.14 -5.63 2.52
C SER A 60 8.92 -4.32 2.69
N LEU A 61 9.64 -3.90 1.64
CA LEU A 61 10.40 -2.64 1.66
C LEU A 61 9.50 -1.42 1.87
N PHE A 62 8.36 -1.38 1.17
CA PHE A 62 7.37 -0.32 1.32
C PHE A 62 6.79 -0.26 2.74
N VAL A 63 6.27 -1.38 3.24
CA VAL A 63 5.64 -1.47 4.56
C VAL A 63 6.63 -1.14 5.67
N ASP A 64 7.86 -1.65 5.60
CA ASP A 64 8.88 -1.37 6.60
C ASP A 64 9.26 0.11 6.64
N CYS A 65 9.34 0.77 5.49
CA CYS A 65 9.61 2.21 5.41
C CYS A 65 8.48 3.01 6.06
N VAL A 66 7.24 2.73 5.66
CA VAL A 66 6.06 3.44 6.19
C VAL A 66 5.89 3.18 7.68
N LYS A 67 6.08 1.95 8.14
CA LYS A 67 6.01 1.59 9.57
C LYS A 67 7.01 2.37 10.40
N LYS A 68 8.28 2.41 9.99
CA LYS A 68 9.32 3.20 10.68
C LYS A 68 8.97 4.69 10.71
N TYR A 69 8.42 5.21 9.60
CA TYR A 69 7.97 6.60 9.55
C TYR A 69 6.80 6.85 10.51
N THR A 70 5.76 6.02 10.51
CA THR A 70 4.59 6.22 11.39
C THR A 70 4.93 6.02 12.86
N GLU A 71 5.81 5.07 13.21
CA GLU A 71 6.30 4.89 14.58
C GLU A 71 7.05 6.12 15.12
N LYS A 72 7.81 6.79 14.24
CA LYS A 72 8.60 7.97 14.59
C LYS A 72 7.77 9.26 14.58
N CYS A 73 6.85 9.39 13.62
CA CYS A 73 6.27 10.68 13.23
C CYS A 73 4.77 10.84 13.51
N PHE A 74 4.04 9.76 13.77
CA PHE A 74 2.62 9.86 14.10
C PHE A 74 2.41 9.89 15.60
N THR A 75 1.36 10.60 16.03
CA THR A 75 0.80 10.42 17.37
C THR A 75 0.15 9.03 17.48
N ASP A 76 -0.07 8.54 18.70
CA ASP A 76 -0.70 7.25 18.90
C ASP A 76 -2.07 7.13 18.21
N ILE A 77 -2.90 8.16 18.32
CA ILE A 77 -4.22 8.20 17.67
C ILE A 77 -4.07 8.13 16.15
N ARG A 78 -3.20 8.97 15.56
CA ARG A 78 -2.98 9.00 14.11
C ARG A 78 -2.41 7.67 13.60
N ARG A 79 -1.55 7.02 14.38
CA ARG A 79 -1.00 5.70 14.07
C ARG A 79 -2.07 4.61 14.12
N GLN A 80 -2.97 4.65 15.11
CA GLN A 80 -4.10 3.72 15.18
C GLN A 80 -5.05 3.88 13.99
N GLU A 81 -5.40 5.12 13.64
CA GLU A 81 -6.22 5.41 12.45
C GLU A 81 -5.57 4.91 11.17
N PHE A 82 -4.26 5.15 11.01
CA PHE A 82 -3.50 4.66 9.87
C PHE A 82 -3.49 3.12 9.81
N ASN A 83 -3.15 2.45 10.91
CA ASN A 83 -3.09 0.99 10.98
C ASN A 83 -4.45 0.37 10.64
N LYS A 84 -5.54 0.93 11.17
CA LYS A 84 -6.90 0.49 10.84
C LYS A 84 -7.22 0.67 9.35
N ALA A 85 -6.76 1.77 8.74
CA ALA A 85 -7.02 2.03 7.33
C ALA A 85 -6.27 1.09 6.38
N VAL A 86 -5.15 0.50 6.82
CA VAL A 86 -4.29 -0.35 5.97
C VAL A 86 -4.31 -1.84 6.35
N GLU A 87 -4.98 -2.22 7.43
CA GLU A 87 -5.04 -3.60 7.96
C GLU A 87 -5.41 -4.62 6.87
N SER A 88 -6.57 -4.43 6.24
CA SER A 88 -7.10 -5.34 5.22
C SER A 88 -6.20 -5.54 3.99
N PRO A 89 -5.68 -4.49 3.33
CA PRO A 89 -4.72 -4.68 2.23
C PRO A 89 -3.38 -5.27 2.68
N VAL A 90 -2.89 -4.92 3.89
CA VAL A 90 -1.67 -5.53 4.46
C VAL A 90 -1.85 -7.03 4.65
N ASP A 91 -2.97 -7.46 5.24
CA ASP A 91 -3.28 -8.86 5.46
C ASP A 91 -3.42 -9.64 4.15
N SER A 92 -3.98 -9.01 3.12
CA SER A 92 -4.15 -9.64 1.81
C SER A 92 -2.82 -9.96 1.14
N ILE A 93 -1.88 -9.01 1.14
CA ILE A 93 -0.54 -9.26 0.60
C ILE A 93 0.23 -10.23 1.50
N HIS A 94 0.08 -10.13 2.82
CA HIS A 94 0.69 -11.09 3.75
C HIS A 94 0.21 -12.52 3.46
N GLN A 95 -1.10 -12.73 3.25
CA GLN A 95 -1.64 -14.04 2.85
C GLN A 95 -1.03 -14.54 1.53
N LEU A 96 -0.96 -13.69 0.51
CA LEU A 96 -0.34 -14.03 -0.78
C LEU A 96 1.13 -14.44 -0.63
N CYS A 97 1.87 -13.77 0.26
CA CYS A 97 3.31 -13.96 0.42
C CYS A 97 3.71 -15.08 1.39
N THR A 98 2.84 -15.46 2.32
CA THR A 98 3.22 -16.37 3.43
C THR A 98 2.41 -17.65 3.50
N VAL A 99 1.28 -17.75 2.78
CA VAL A 99 0.36 -18.90 2.86
C VAL A 99 0.39 -19.68 1.54
N PRO A 100 1.13 -20.80 1.44
CA PRO A 100 1.28 -21.55 0.19
C PRO A 100 -0.05 -22.03 -0.41
N GLN A 101 -1.01 -22.46 0.43
CA GLN A 101 -2.32 -22.87 -0.09
C GLN A 101 -3.10 -21.72 -0.71
N TYR A 102 -2.98 -20.50 -0.14
CA TYR A 102 -3.64 -19.32 -0.67
C TYR A 102 -2.98 -18.87 -1.97
N GLN A 103 -1.65 -18.90 -2.03
CA GLN A 103 -0.88 -18.60 -3.25
C GLN A 103 -1.24 -19.57 -4.39
N SER A 104 -1.33 -20.87 -4.09
CA SER A 104 -1.70 -21.90 -5.07
C SER A 104 -3.13 -21.68 -5.59
N GLU A 105 -4.07 -21.35 -4.70
CA GLU A 105 -5.45 -21.04 -5.09
C GLU A 105 -5.53 -19.76 -5.92
N TYR A 106 -4.82 -18.72 -5.51
CA TYR A 106 -4.72 -17.45 -6.22
C TYR A 106 -4.24 -17.64 -7.66
N LEU A 107 -3.15 -18.40 -7.86
CA LEU A 107 -2.57 -18.63 -9.18
C LEU A 107 -3.53 -19.36 -10.14
N LYS A 108 -4.48 -20.17 -9.65
CA LYS A 108 -5.50 -20.81 -10.50
C LYS A 108 -6.35 -19.77 -11.25
N HIS A 109 -6.71 -18.67 -10.56
CA HIS A 109 -7.59 -17.64 -11.10
C HIS A 109 -6.81 -16.47 -11.71
N ALA A 110 -5.52 -16.35 -11.37
CA ALA A 110 -4.79 -15.11 -11.53
C ALA A 110 -4.65 -14.66 -12.98
N THR A 111 -4.38 -15.59 -13.91
CA THR A 111 -4.16 -15.29 -15.32
C THR A 111 -5.39 -14.64 -15.97
N CYS A 112 -6.57 -15.22 -15.75
CA CYS A 112 -7.80 -14.66 -16.32
C CYS A 112 -8.14 -13.32 -15.68
N MET A 113 -8.10 -13.24 -14.35
CA MET A 113 -8.39 -12.01 -13.62
C MET A 113 -7.44 -10.86 -13.99
N LYS A 114 -6.14 -11.15 -14.19
CA LYS A 114 -5.15 -10.19 -14.69
C LYS A 114 -5.58 -9.59 -16.02
N ALA A 115 -6.06 -10.40 -16.96
CA ALA A 115 -6.54 -9.90 -18.24
C ALA A 115 -7.77 -8.98 -18.06
N THR A 116 -8.69 -9.33 -17.16
CA THR A 116 -9.86 -8.53 -16.82
C THR A 116 -9.50 -7.16 -16.25
N LEU A 117 -8.52 -7.08 -15.34
CA LEU A 117 -8.18 -5.82 -14.66
C LEU A 117 -7.22 -4.93 -15.45
N THR A 118 -6.29 -5.49 -16.24
CA THR A 118 -5.22 -4.72 -16.89
C THR A 118 -5.56 -4.26 -18.31
N LYS A 119 -6.38 -5.02 -19.07
CA LYS A 119 -6.66 -4.69 -20.48
C LYS A 119 -7.76 -3.64 -20.62
N ASP A 120 -7.56 -2.72 -21.55
CA ASP A 120 -8.51 -1.63 -21.85
C ASP A 120 -9.83 -2.06 -22.46
N SER A 121 -9.82 -3.20 -23.14
CA SER A 121 -11.03 -3.88 -23.61
C SER A 121 -11.91 -4.37 -22.46
N HIS A 122 -11.34 -4.47 -21.25
CA HIS A 122 -12.03 -4.85 -20.02
C HIS A 122 -12.00 -3.66 -19.03
N CYS A 123 -11.34 -3.80 -17.88
CA CYS A 123 -11.39 -2.82 -16.80
C CYS A 123 -10.16 -1.93 -16.68
N GLY A 124 -9.17 -2.06 -17.58
CA GLY A 124 -7.90 -1.33 -17.53
C GLY A 124 -8.05 0.20 -17.48
N ARG A 125 -9.08 0.74 -18.13
CA ARG A 125 -9.41 2.18 -18.07
C ARG A 125 -9.87 2.62 -16.68
N HIS A 126 -10.67 1.80 -15.99
CA HIS A 126 -11.10 2.08 -14.62
C HIS A 126 -9.92 2.00 -13.65
N TYR A 127 -9.06 0.99 -13.83
CA TYR A 127 -7.83 0.84 -13.05
C TYR A 127 -6.93 2.07 -13.17
N ARG A 128 -6.58 2.50 -14.38
CA ARG A 128 -5.71 3.67 -14.58
C ARG A 128 -6.30 4.95 -14.02
N ASN A 129 -7.62 5.12 -14.12
CA ASN A 129 -8.28 6.29 -13.53
C ASN A 129 -8.15 6.28 -12.00
N LEU A 130 -8.38 5.13 -11.36
CA LEU A 130 -8.18 4.97 -9.92
C LEU A 130 -6.72 5.22 -9.51
N ALA A 131 -5.76 4.59 -10.20
CA ALA A 131 -4.33 4.73 -9.91
C ALA A 131 -3.85 6.19 -10.04
N ALA A 132 -4.35 6.92 -11.04
CA ALA A 132 -4.05 8.34 -11.23
C ALA A 132 -4.62 9.21 -10.09
N GLN A 133 -5.82 8.88 -9.58
CA GLN A 133 -6.38 9.60 -8.43
C GLN A 133 -5.63 9.32 -7.13
N VAL A 134 -5.23 8.07 -6.90
CA VAL A 134 -4.44 7.67 -5.71
C VAL A 134 -3.04 8.29 -5.73
N SER A 135 -2.43 8.42 -6.91
CA SER A 135 -1.10 9.01 -7.07
C SER A 135 -1.10 10.54 -7.06
N GLY A 136 -2.27 11.16 -7.23
CA GLY A 136 -2.44 12.61 -7.24
C GLY A 136 -3.06 13.15 -5.95
N ASP A 137 -3.49 14.41 -5.98
CA ASP A 137 -4.15 15.08 -4.85
C ASP A 137 -5.68 14.94 -4.93
N ALA A 138 -6.19 13.83 -5.48
CA ALA A 138 -7.63 13.62 -5.60
C ALA A 138 -8.28 13.50 -4.21
N GLY A 139 -9.42 14.16 -4.03
CA GLY A 139 -10.18 14.05 -2.79
C GLY A 139 -10.70 12.62 -2.55
N ARG A 140 -10.88 12.26 -1.27
CA ARG A 140 -11.36 10.93 -0.83
C ARG A 140 -12.62 10.47 -1.58
N ALA A 141 -13.57 11.36 -1.81
CA ALA A 141 -14.82 11.03 -2.52
C ALA A 141 -14.56 10.58 -3.98
N ALA A 142 -13.62 11.22 -4.68
CA ALA A 142 -13.26 10.83 -6.04
C ALA A 142 -12.66 9.43 -6.05
N ILE A 143 -11.70 9.17 -5.14
CA ILE A 143 -11.05 7.86 -4.98
C ILE A 143 -12.08 6.77 -4.69
N CYS A 144 -13.01 7.00 -3.76
CA CYS A 144 -14.09 6.06 -3.45
C CYS A 144 -14.96 5.73 -4.67
N CYS A 145 -15.34 6.75 -5.45
CA CYS A 145 -16.15 6.56 -6.66
C CYS A 145 -15.40 5.77 -7.74
N SER A 146 -14.13 6.09 -7.98
CA SER A 146 -13.31 5.37 -8.98
C SER A 146 -12.99 3.95 -8.53
N HIS A 147 -12.77 3.73 -7.23
CA HIS A 147 -12.61 2.40 -6.66
C HIS A 147 -13.86 1.56 -6.88
N HIS A 148 -15.04 2.09 -6.55
CA HIS A 148 -16.30 1.38 -6.75
C HIS A 148 -16.51 1.00 -8.23
N ARG A 149 -16.28 1.93 -9.17
CA ARG A 149 -16.39 1.65 -10.61
C ARG A 149 -15.41 0.58 -11.09
N PHE A 150 -14.17 0.63 -10.61
CA PHE A 150 -13.17 -0.40 -10.92
C PHE A 150 -13.61 -1.76 -10.39
N ARG A 151 -14.01 -1.84 -9.11
CA ARG A 151 -14.47 -3.07 -8.46
C ARG A 151 -15.65 -3.69 -9.20
N GLU A 152 -16.71 -2.93 -9.46
CA GLU A 152 -17.91 -3.46 -10.16
C GLU A 152 -17.55 -4.00 -11.56
N CYS A 153 -16.67 -3.30 -12.30
CA CYS A 153 -16.21 -3.80 -13.59
C CYS A 153 -15.50 -5.15 -13.45
N VAL A 154 -14.56 -5.27 -12.51
CA VAL A 154 -13.79 -6.52 -12.35
C VAL A 154 -14.68 -7.67 -11.93
N LEU A 155 -15.63 -7.43 -11.02
CA LEU A 155 -16.59 -8.45 -10.58
C LEU A 155 -17.48 -8.94 -11.73
N ASP A 156 -18.03 -8.01 -12.53
CA ASP A 156 -18.85 -8.35 -13.69
C ASP A 156 -18.04 -9.13 -14.74
N ARG A 157 -16.87 -8.61 -15.12
CA ARG A 157 -16.04 -9.23 -16.16
C ARG A 157 -15.49 -10.58 -15.73
N THR A 158 -15.08 -10.74 -14.47
CA THR A 158 -14.60 -12.03 -13.95
C THR A 158 -15.73 -13.06 -14.03
N ARG A 159 -16.94 -12.72 -13.59
CA ARG A 159 -18.10 -13.62 -13.65
C ARG A 159 -18.45 -14.05 -15.07
N ASN A 160 -18.29 -13.16 -16.04
CA ASN A 160 -18.72 -13.39 -17.42
C ASN A 160 -17.63 -13.98 -18.33
N THR A 161 -16.35 -13.91 -17.94
CA THR A 161 -15.21 -14.27 -18.81
C THR A 161 -14.29 -15.34 -18.21
N CYS A 162 -14.19 -15.43 -16.89
CA CYS A 162 -13.33 -16.41 -16.23
C CYS A 162 -14.13 -17.64 -15.78
N ASP A 163 -13.41 -18.67 -15.30
CA ASP A 163 -14.02 -19.88 -14.77
C ASP A 163 -15.00 -19.57 -13.62
N PRO A 164 -16.06 -20.37 -13.43
CA PRO A 164 -17.09 -20.10 -12.43
C PRO A 164 -16.57 -19.92 -10.99
N GLU A 165 -15.46 -20.58 -10.66
CA GLU A 165 -14.80 -20.50 -9.35
C GLU A 165 -14.09 -19.16 -9.11
N ALA A 166 -13.71 -18.43 -10.18
CA ALA A 166 -13.08 -17.11 -10.07
C ALA A 166 -14.06 -16.03 -9.58
N GLY A 167 -15.38 -16.22 -9.77
CA GLY A 167 -16.41 -15.28 -9.32
C GLY A 167 -16.43 -15.10 -7.80
N PRO A 168 -16.61 -16.18 -7.00
CA PRO A 168 -16.46 -16.13 -5.55
C PRO A 168 -15.08 -15.61 -5.09
N PHE A 169 -14.01 -16.07 -5.74
CA PHE A 169 -12.64 -15.68 -5.39
C PHE A 169 -12.38 -14.17 -5.60
N SER A 170 -12.84 -13.60 -6.71
CA SER A 170 -12.69 -12.17 -7.00
C SER A 170 -13.41 -11.27 -6.00
N ARG A 171 -14.58 -11.67 -5.50
CA ARG A 171 -15.26 -10.96 -4.40
C ARG A 171 -14.45 -11.00 -3.12
N GLN A 172 -13.90 -12.16 -2.76
CA GLN A 172 -13.07 -12.29 -1.56
C GLN A 172 -11.84 -11.36 -1.59
N ILE A 173 -11.26 -11.11 -2.75
CA ILE A 173 -10.10 -10.21 -2.91
C ILE A 173 -10.52 -8.74 -2.91
N LEU A 174 -11.62 -8.39 -3.58
CA LEU A 174 -12.00 -6.99 -3.83
C LEU A 174 -12.89 -6.38 -2.76
N ASP A 175 -13.47 -7.18 -1.86
CA ASP A 175 -14.37 -6.71 -0.79
C ASP A 175 -13.62 -6.41 0.52
N LYS A 176 -12.30 -6.63 0.51
CA LYS A 176 -11.37 -6.34 1.58
C LYS A 176 -10.95 -4.87 1.59
#